data_AF-A0A6N7BX39-F1
#
_entry.id   AF-A0A6N7BX39-F1
#
_cell.length_a   1.000
_cell.length_b   1.000
_cell.length_c   1.000
_cell.angle_alpha   90.00
_cell.angle_beta   90.00
_cell.angle_gamma   90.00
#
_symmetry.space_group_name_H-M   'P 1'
#
loop_
_entity.id
_entity.type
_entity.pdbx_description
1 polymer ?
#
loop_
_entity_poly.entity_id
_entity_poly.type
_entity_poly.pdbx_seq_one_letter_code
_entity_poly.pdbx_strand_id
1 'polypeptide(L)'
;MKTLGMCIVAGLGLSACATGMGGMATGNTNQNNNSANVVTQYPVETALLNIYTKQRSEKLVATVGGQSVAADIQITPKGSMRFNNKMVQGAEVSTINTVNQQITDQSVAINYFTLNPLVFHGFTDSTGEYSSANQTTSIPKMATIGDSNQLITENVYADSSMRQKTATYKQDWSLTQDTNNTARLCIETSGNLLLTSDAAGTSSECYKINAKGDVLSSKVTLTQPSKNGATKLMTFISQ
;
A
#
# COMPACT_ATOMS: atom_id res chain seq x y z
N MET A 1 18.97 -9.10 -26.68
CA MET A 1 18.51 -9.36 -25.30
C MET A 1 17.50 -8.29 -24.95
N LYS A 2 16.21 -8.63 -24.84
CA LYS A 2 15.17 -7.66 -24.49
C LYS A 2 15.26 -7.39 -23.00
N THR A 3 15.77 -6.22 -22.63
CA THR A 3 15.72 -5.68 -21.27
C THR A 3 14.26 -5.63 -20.83
N LEU A 4 13.89 -6.47 -19.87
CA LEU A 4 12.61 -6.36 -19.16
C LEU A 4 12.68 -5.08 -18.33
N GLY A 5 12.25 -3.97 -18.91
CA GLY A 5 12.01 -2.72 -18.18
C GLY A 5 10.83 -2.94 -17.24
N MET A 6 11.10 -3.50 -16.06
CA MET A 6 10.14 -3.56 -14.96
C MET A 6 10.12 -2.19 -14.30
N CYS A 7 9.27 -1.30 -14.79
CA CYS A 7 8.80 -0.15 -14.01
C CYS A 7 7.89 -0.72 -12.92
N ILE A 8 8.47 -1.02 -11.76
CA ILE A 8 7.68 -1.31 -10.56
C ILE A 8 7.10 0.02 -10.13
N VAL A 9 5.84 0.26 -10.51
CA VAL A 9 5.01 1.30 -9.89
C VAL A 9 4.72 0.79 -8.49
N ALA A 10 5.65 1.04 -7.57
CA ALA A 10 5.42 0.86 -6.15
C ALA A 10 4.49 1.99 -5.72
N GLY A 11 3.19 1.74 -5.81
CA GLY A 11 2.24 2.43 -4.97
C GLY A 11 2.67 2.24 -3.51
N LEU A 12 2.96 3.37 -2.88
CA LEU A 12 2.55 3.71 -1.53
C LEU A 12 2.92 2.76 -0.37
N GLY A 13 4.23 2.62 -0.11
CA GLY A 13 4.76 2.75 1.26
C GLY A 13 4.66 1.55 2.21
N LEU A 14 5.80 1.10 2.81
CA LEU A 14 6.11 -0.15 3.60
C LEU A 14 6.72 0.03 5.05
N SER A 15 6.39 -0.77 6.12
CA SER A 15 7.01 -0.81 7.49
C SER A 15 6.77 -2.14 8.18
N ALA A 16 7.84 -2.59 8.81
CA ALA A 16 7.85 -3.08 10.16
C ALA A 16 8.87 -2.28 11.01
N CYS A 17 8.50 -1.89 12.23
CA CYS A 17 9.40 -1.76 13.38
C CYS A 17 8.55 -2.01 14.62
N ALA A 18 8.33 -3.29 14.97
CA ALA A 18 7.75 -3.68 16.24
C ALA A 18 8.88 -4.01 17.21
N THR A 19 9.23 -3.06 18.09
CA THR A 19 9.92 -3.39 19.34
C THR A 19 8.94 -4.15 20.21
N GLY A 20 9.07 -5.47 20.22
CA GLY A 20 8.37 -6.33 21.17
C GLY A 20 8.88 -6.05 22.58
N MET A 21 8.07 -5.38 23.40
CA MET A 21 8.18 -5.46 24.85
C MET A 21 6.91 -6.13 25.38
N GLY A 22 7.11 -7.31 25.98
CA GLY A 22 6.07 -8.11 26.60
C GLY A 22 5.39 -7.32 27.73
N GLY A 23 4.07 -7.15 27.60
CA GLY A 23 3.21 -6.76 28.70
C GLY A 23 2.79 -7.99 29.48
N MET A 24 3.42 -8.21 30.62
CA MET A 24 3.01 -9.15 31.65
C MET A 24 1.68 -8.66 32.24
N ALA A 25 0.58 -9.35 31.94
CA ALA A 25 -0.69 -9.17 32.63
C ALA A 25 -0.89 -10.35 33.59
N THR A 26 -0.58 -10.14 34.86
CA THR A 26 -0.97 -11.00 35.97
C THR A 26 -2.45 -10.81 36.28
N GLY A 27 -3.26 -11.85 36.15
CA GLY A 27 -4.71 -11.81 36.42
C GLY A 27 -5.37 -13.19 36.38
N ASN A 28 -5.27 -13.88 37.52
CA ASN A 28 -6.02 -15.02 38.08
C ASN A 28 -7.11 -15.79 37.27
N THR A 29 -6.90 -17.11 37.21
CA THR A 29 -7.84 -18.26 37.19
C THR A 29 -9.24 -18.15 36.56
N ASN A 30 -9.44 -18.85 35.44
CA ASN A 30 -10.39 -19.98 35.37
C ASN A 30 -10.19 -20.79 34.08
N GLN A 31 -10.00 -22.10 34.23
CA GLN A 31 -10.05 -23.08 33.14
C GLN A 31 -11.44 -23.09 32.51
N ASN A 32 -11.53 -22.79 31.21
CA ASN A 32 -12.56 -23.37 30.35
C ASN A 32 -12.18 -23.24 28.87
N ASN A 33 -12.06 -24.39 28.21
CA ASN A 33 -12.00 -24.64 26.77
C ASN A 33 -11.15 -23.70 25.91
N ASN A 34 -9.96 -24.18 25.58
CA ASN A 34 -8.94 -23.56 24.73
C ASN A 34 -9.36 -23.52 23.25
N SER A 35 -10.41 -22.76 22.93
CA SER A 35 -10.54 -22.15 21.61
C SER A 35 -9.69 -20.90 21.66
N ALA A 36 -8.49 -20.93 21.07
CA ALA A 36 -7.68 -19.72 20.94
C ALA A 36 -8.54 -18.60 20.36
N ASN A 37 -8.86 -17.58 21.14
CA ASN A 37 -9.78 -16.51 20.75
C ASN A 37 -9.29 -15.89 19.44
N VAL A 38 -10.05 -16.10 18.36
CA VAL A 38 -9.74 -15.55 17.04
C VAL A 38 -10.23 -14.11 16.99
N VAL A 39 -9.33 -13.18 16.69
CA VAL A 39 -9.68 -11.78 16.46
C VAL A 39 -10.31 -11.67 15.07
N THR A 40 -11.56 -11.22 15.03
CA THR A 40 -12.38 -11.09 13.81
C THR A 40 -12.64 -9.65 13.39
N GLN A 41 -12.23 -8.66 14.19
CA GLN A 41 -12.38 -7.24 13.87
C GLN A 41 -11.05 -6.49 14.04
N TYR A 42 -10.75 -5.59 13.10
CA TYR A 42 -9.49 -4.86 13.06
C TYR A 42 -9.72 -3.37 12.76
N PRO A 43 -8.87 -2.46 13.30
CA PRO A 43 -9.02 -1.03 13.12
C PRO A 43 -8.48 -0.57 11.75
N VAL A 44 -9.28 -0.71 10.69
CA VAL A 44 -8.87 -0.46 9.30
C VAL A 44 -8.46 1.00 9.06
N GLU A 45 -9.21 1.99 9.55
CA GLU A 45 -8.82 3.41 9.41
C GLU A 45 -7.45 3.68 10.08
N THR A 46 -7.20 3.10 11.25
CA THR A 46 -5.91 3.25 11.95
C THR A 46 -4.78 2.56 11.20
N ALA A 47 -5.03 1.36 10.66
CA ALA A 47 -4.06 0.65 9.84
C ALA A 47 -3.69 1.43 8.58
N LEU A 48 -4.68 1.94 7.83
CA LEU A 48 -4.45 2.80 6.67
C LEU A 48 -3.72 4.08 7.06
N LEU A 49 -4.05 4.68 8.19
CA LEU A 49 -3.35 5.87 8.66
C LEU A 49 -1.88 5.59 9.00
N ASN A 50 -1.62 4.46 9.66
CA ASN A 50 -0.26 4.03 10.04
C ASN A 50 0.62 3.74 8.82
N ILE A 51 0.04 3.40 7.67
CA ILE A 51 0.77 3.27 6.40
C ILE A 51 1.44 4.60 6.03
N TYR A 52 0.80 5.75 6.25
CA TYR A 52 1.31 7.05 5.78
C TYR A 52 1.92 7.92 6.89
N THR A 53 1.57 7.71 8.15
CA THR A 53 1.94 8.61 9.25
C THR A 53 3.07 8.11 10.15
N LYS A 54 3.47 6.85 10.04
CA LYS A 54 4.65 6.33 10.74
C LYS A 54 5.85 6.38 9.79
N GLN A 55 6.95 7.01 10.22
CA GLN A 55 8.21 6.95 9.49
C GLN A 55 8.70 5.50 9.42
N ARG A 56 9.17 5.08 8.25
CA ARG A 56 9.51 3.68 8.01
C ARG A 56 10.39 3.44 6.80
N SER A 57 11.05 2.29 6.83
CA SER A 57 11.76 1.72 5.68
C SER A 57 11.44 0.23 5.58
N GLU A 58 11.31 -0.27 4.36
CA GLU A 58 11.09 -1.69 4.10
C GLU A 58 11.75 -2.09 2.78
N LYS A 59 12.22 -3.34 2.72
CA LYS A 59 12.73 -3.93 1.50
C LYS A 59 11.81 -5.05 1.04
N LEU A 60 11.19 -4.84 -0.11
CA LEU A 60 10.40 -5.83 -0.81
C LEU A 60 11.28 -6.61 -1.78
N VAL A 61 11.22 -7.95 -1.79
CA VAL A 61 12.01 -8.77 -2.72
C VAL A 61 11.17 -9.78 -3.48
N ALA A 62 11.60 -10.08 -4.71
CA ALA A 62 11.05 -11.14 -5.55
C ALA A 62 12.17 -11.80 -6.37
N THR A 63 11.89 -12.99 -6.88
CA THR A 63 12.70 -13.63 -7.93
C THR A 63 11.88 -13.70 -9.20
N VAL A 64 12.33 -13.00 -10.26
CA VAL A 64 11.63 -12.95 -11.56
C VAL A 64 12.57 -13.44 -12.64
N GLY A 65 12.23 -14.55 -13.30
CA GLY A 65 13.07 -15.12 -14.36
C GLY A 65 14.50 -15.47 -13.93
N GLY A 66 14.68 -15.88 -12.67
CA GLY A 66 15.99 -16.20 -12.08
C GLY A 66 16.80 -14.97 -11.64
N GLN A 67 16.29 -13.75 -11.83
CA GLN A 67 16.92 -12.52 -11.33
C GLN A 67 16.31 -12.13 -9.99
N SER A 68 17.14 -11.63 -9.09
CA SER A 68 16.68 -11.03 -7.84
C SER A 68 16.24 -9.59 -8.12
N VAL A 69 15.01 -9.27 -7.76
CA VAL A 69 14.44 -7.92 -7.90
C VAL A 69 14.04 -7.43 -6.52
N ALA A 70 14.33 -6.18 -6.21
CA ALA A 70 13.93 -5.58 -4.95
C ALA A 70 13.41 -4.14 -5.12
N ALA A 71 12.57 -3.72 -4.19
CA ALA A 71 12.14 -2.35 -4.01
C ALA A 71 12.42 -1.94 -2.56
N ASP A 72 13.37 -1.03 -2.38
CA ASP A 72 13.68 -0.40 -1.10
C ASP A 72 12.80 0.84 -0.96
N ILE A 73 11.85 0.81 -0.02
CA ILE A 73 10.82 1.82 0.17
C ILE A 73 11.07 2.54 1.48
N GLN A 74 10.99 3.87 1.46
CA GLN A 74 11.06 4.72 2.64
C GLN A 74 9.86 5.66 2.69
N ILE A 75 9.23 5.77 3.85
CA ILE A 75 8.18 6.75 4.10
C ILE A 75 8.62 7.75 5.14
N THR A 76 8.40 9.01 4.80
CA THR A 76 8.68 10.16 5.65
C THR A 76 7.42 11.03 5.77
N PRO A 77 6.76 11.06 6.94
CA PRO A 77 5.67 12.01 7.20
C PRO A 77 6.18 13.45 7.04
N LYS A 78 5.43 14.29 6.32
CA LYS A 78 5.78 15.69 6.03
C LYS A 78 5.02 16.70 6.90
N GLY A 79 4.00 16.25 7.63
CA GLY A 79 3.13 17.12 8.41
C GLY A 79 2.19 17.94 7.53
N SER A 80 1.83 19.14 7.98
CA SER A 80 0.81 19.97 7.32
C SER A 80 1.34 20.62 6.04
N MET A 81 0.59 20.46 4.95
CA MET A 81 0.90 20.94 3.60
C MET A 81 -0.34 21.57 2.95
N ARG A 82 -0.14 22.21 1.78
CA ARG A 82 -1.23 22.65 0.89
C ARG A 82 -1.28 21.80 -0.36
N PHE A 83 -2.48 21.35 -0.72
CA PHE A 83 -2.75 20.61 -1.95
C PHE A 83 -4.14 20.97 -2.47
N ASN A 84 -4.27 21.32 -3.76
CA ASN A 84 -5.54 21.81 -4.35
C ASN A 84 -6.24 22.87 -3.48
N ASN A 85 -5.48 23.86 -2.99
CA ASN A 85 -5.95 24.93 -2.10
C ASN A 85 -6.53 24.48 -0.74
N LYS A 86 -6.35 23.21 -0.35
CA LYS A 86 -6.75 22.66 0.95
C LYS A 86 -5.54 22.47 1.85
N MET A 87 -5.72 22.67 3.15
CA MET A 87 -4.76 22.24 4.16
C MET A 87 -4.92 20.73 4.37
N VAL A 88 -3.82 19.99 4.20
CA VAL A 88 -3.77 18.52 4.24
C VAL A 88 -2.54 18.08 5.02
N GLN A 89 -2.40 16.78 5.30
CA GLN A 89 -1.15 16.15 5.67
C GLN A 89 -0.45 15.57 4.44
N GLY A 90 0.87 15.48 4.49
CA GLY A 90 1.69 14.85 3.47
C GLY A 90 2.46 13.65 4.00
N ALA A 91 2.63 12.62 3.16
CA ALA A 91 3.59 11.54 3.38
C ALA A 91 4.41 11.31 2.11
N GLU A 92 5.71 11.50 2.21
CA GLU A 92 6.66 11.24 1.13
C GLU A 92 7.00 9.75 1.11
N VAL A 93 6.95 9.15 -0.07
CA VAL A 93 7.29 7.76 -0.35
C VAL A 93 8.43 7.78 -1.36
N SER A 94 9.62 7.37 -0.94
CA SER A 94 10.78 7.18 -1.80
C SER A 94 10.94 5.69 -2.09
N THR A 95 11.11 5.33 -3.35
CA THR A 95 11.33 3.95 -3.77
C THR A 95 12.60 3.86 -4.59
N ILE A 96 13.48 2.91 -4.27
CA ILE A 96 14.64 2.54 -5.07
C ILE A 96 14.43 1.10 -5.55
N ASN A 97 14.30 0.93 -6.86
CA ASN A 97 14.16 -0.38 -7.49
C ASN A 97 15.53 -0.91 -7.90
N THR A 98 15.81 -2.18 -7.60
CA THR A 98 17.05 -2.85 -7.98
C THR A 98 16.80 -4.19 -8.66
N VAL A 99 17.67 -4.54 -9.61
CA VAL A 99 17.77 -5.88 -10.20
C VAL A 99 19.20 -6.37 -10.01
N ASN A 100 19.38 -7.53 -9.37
CA ASN A 100 20.67 -8.09 -8.99
C ASN A 100 21.56 -7.04 -8.29
N GLN A 101 20.97 -6.28 -7.36
CA GLN A 101 21.60 -5.21 -6.57
C GLN A 101 22.03 -3.97 -7.37
N GLN A 102 21.71 -3.88 -8.67
CA GLN A 102 21.91 -2.67 -9.46
C GLN A 102 20.63 -1.85 -9.50
N ILE A 103 20.74 -0.55 -9.23
CA ILE A 103 19.61 0.38 -9.30
C ILE A 103 19.12 0.46 -10.75
N THR A 104 17.83 0.22 -10.94
CA THR A 104 17.16 0.32 -12.24
C THR A 104 16.25 1.53 -12.33
N ASP A 105 15.71 1.97 -11.20
CA ASP A 105 14.77 3.08 -11.13
C ASP A 105 14.73 3.66 -9.71
N GLN A 106 14.41 4.96 -9.62
CA GLN A 106 14.20 5.64 -8.36
C GLN A 106 13.07 6.65 -8.52
N SER A 107 12.13 6.65 -7.58
CA SER A 107 10.99 7.55 -7.58
C SER A 107 10.74 8.14 -6.20
N VAL A 108 10.19 9.35 -6.17
CA VAL A 108 9.71 10.01 -4.96
C VAL A 108 8.32 10.55 -5.23
N ALA A 109 7.35 10.16 -4.40
CA ALA A 109 6.00 10.66 -4.44
C ALA A 109 5.58 11.24 -3.09
N ILE A 110 4.65 12.19 -3.07
CA ILE A 110 4.02 12.71 -1.86
C ILE A 110 2.53 12.45 -1.94
N ASN A 111 1.98 11.77 -0.94
CA ASN A 111 0.56 11.51 -0.80
C ASN A 111 -0.07 12.56 0.09
N TYR A 112 -1.24 13.04 -0.31
CA TYR A 112 -1.99 14.09 0.37
C TYR A 112 -3.27 13.53 0.94
N PHE A 113 -3.49 13.72 2.24
CA PHE A 113 -4.66 13.20 2.94
C PHE A 113 -5.05 14.08 4.13
N THR A 114 -6.30 14.00 4.57
CA THR A 114 -6.75 14.59 5.84
C THR A 114 -6.86 13.53 6.92
N LEU A 115 -6.85 13.98 8.17
CA LEU A 115 -7.01 13.15 9.36
C LEU A 115 -8.40 13.39 9.95
N ASN A 116 -9.03 12.35 10.50
CA ASN A 116 -10.28 12.44 11.27
C ASN A 116 -11.43 13.16 10.52
N PRO A 117 -12.02 12.57 9.47
CA PRO A 117 -11.77 11.21 8.96
C PRO A 117 -10.56 11.14 8.02
N LEU A 118 -10.00 9.93 7.84
CA LEU A 118 -9.01 9.68 6.81
C LEU A 118 -9.65 9.84 5.42
N VAL A 119 -9.18 10.85 4.67
CA VAL A 119 -9.61 11.08 3.29
C VAL A 119 -8.39 11.34 2.41
N PHE A 120 -8.23 10.55 1.36
CA PHE A 120 -7.18 10.76 0.36
C PHE A 120 -7.57 11.84 -0.65
N HIS A 121 -6.62 12.70 -1.00
CA HIS A 121 -6.81 13.81 -1.94
C HIS A 121 -6.04 13.64 -3.26
N GLY A 122 -4.98 12.84 -3.25
CA GLY A 122 -4.15 12.54 -4.42
C GLY A 122 -2.67 12.48 -4.04
N PHE A 123 -1.82 12.53 -5.06
CA PHE A 123 -0.37 12.53 -4.93
C PHE A 123 0.29 13.46 -5.95
N THR A 124 1.56 13.75 -5.71
CA THR A 124 2.50 14.33 -6.69
C THR A 124 3.76 13.51 -6.72
N ASP A 125 4.46 13.45 -7.83
CA ASP A 125 5.75 12.74 -7.90
C ASP A 125 6.91 13.60 -8.42
N SER A 126 8.09 13.00 -8.44
CA SER A 126 9.33 13.61 -8.92
C SER A 126 9.37 13.85 -10.44
N THR A 127 8.45 13.25 -11.20
CA THR A 127 8.36 13.46 -12.66
C THR A 127 7.48 14.67 -13.00
N GLY A 128 6.73 15.18 -12.02
CA GLY A 128 5.79 16.27 -12.17
C GLY A 128 4.33 15.79 -12.29
N GLU A 129 4.08 14.48 -12.25
CA GLU A 129 2.72 13.95 -12.24
C GLU A 129 1.95 14.48 -11.04
N TYR A 130 0.65 14.71 -11.29
CA TYR A 130 -0.26 15.26 -10.33
C TYR A 130 -1.55 14.45 -10.36
N SER A 131 -1.99 13.94 -9.22
CA SER A 131 -3.23 13.17 -9.14
C SER A 131 -4.34 13.90 -8.41
N SER A 132 -5.58 13.45 -8.60
CA SER A 132 -6.72 13.85 -7.79
C SER A 132 -7.51 12.61 -7.43
N ALA A 133 -7.53 12.29 -6.14
CA ALA A 133 -8.31 11.20 -5.59
C ALA A 133 -9.74 11.64 -5.25
N ASN A 134 -10.70 10.78 -5.56
CA ASN A 134 -12.09 10.89 -5.16
C ASN A 134 -12.46 9.69 -4.29
N GLN A 135 -12.57 9.93 -2.98
CA GLN A 135 -13.03 8.96 -2.00
C GLN A 135 -14.54 9.13 -1.79
N THR A 136 -15.33 8.21 -2.32
CA THR A 136 -16.80 8.26 -2.26
C THR A 136 -17.38 7.52 -1.05
N THR A 137 -16.57 6.69 -0.40
CA THR A 137 -16.93 5.84 0.73
C THR A 137 -16.10 6.24 1.96
N SER A 138 -16.75 6.32 3.12
CA SER A 138 -16.02 6.50 4.38
C SER A 138 -15.26 5.23 4.73
N ILE A 139 -13.99 5.36 5.05
CA ILE A 139 -13.19 4.26 5.60
C ILE A 139 -13.73 3.96 7.01
N PRO A 140 -14.14 2.72 7.32
CA PRO A 140 -14.66 2.40 8.64
C PRO A 140 -13.53 2.37 9.68
N LYS A 141 -13.83 2.85 10.89
CA LYS A 141 -12.89 2.78 12.03
C LYS A 141 -12.45 1.34 12.32
N MET A 142 -13.42 0.42 12.31
CA MET A 142 -13.25 -1.02 12.51
C MET A 142 -13.93 -1.75 11.35
N ALA A 143 -13.32 -2.82 10.85
CA ALA A 143 -13.95 -3.73 9.89
C ALA A 143 -13.84 -5.18 10.38
N THR A 144 -14.78 -6.00 9.97
CA THR A 144 -14.79 -7.45 10.23
C THR A 144 -14.01 -8.16 9.13
N ILE A 145 -13.37 -9.28 9.46
CA ILE A 145 -12.75 -10.17 8.46
C ILE A 145 -13.78 -10.54 7.39
N GLY A 146 -13.41 -10.38 6.12
CA GLY A 146 -14.28 -10.55 4.96
C GLY A 146 -14.83 -9.24 4.40
N ASP A 147 -14.78 -8.15 5.17
CA ASP A 147 -15.23 -6.84 4.69
C ASP A 147 -14.31 -6.32 3.59
N SER A 148 -14.91 -5.67 2.60
CA SER A 148 -14.24 -4.94 1.54
C SER A 148 -15.11 -3.78 1.07
N ASN A 149 -14.49 -2.76 0.50
CA ASN A 149 -15.20 -1.66 -0.14
C ASN A 149 -14.30 -0.91 -1.11
N GLN A 150 -14.91 -0.06 -1.93
CA GLN A 150 -14.16 0.92 -2.69
C GLN A 150 -13.37 1.83 -1.74
N LEU A 151 -12.13 2.15 -2.11
CA LEU A 151 -11.28 3.12 -1.42
C LEU A 151 -11.31 4.46 -2.16
N ILE A 152 -10.80 4.52 -3.39
CA ILE A 152 -10.78 5.74 -4.19
C ILE A 152 -10.93 5.47 -5.69
N THR A 153 -11.37 6.48 -6.42
CA THR A 153 -11.05 6.62 -7.85
C THR A 153 -10.06 7.76 -8.02
N GLU A 154 -8.96 7.54 -8.71
CA GLU A 154 -7.88 8.50 -8.85
C GLU A 154 -7.66 8.87 -10.32
N ASN A 155 -7.61 10.16 -10.63
CA ASN A 155 -7.21 10.66 -11.94
C ASN A 155 -5.79 11.18 -11.86
N VAL A 156 -4.92 10.77 -12.80
CA VAL A 156 -3.54 11.28 -12.90
C VAL A 156 -3.44 12.21 -14.11
N TYR A 157 -2.70 13.28 -13.92
CA TYR A 157 -2.44 14.32 -14.90
C TYR A 157 -0.94 14.48 -15.09
N ALA A 158 -0.56 14.92 -16.29
CA ALA A 158 0.85 15.16 -16.63
C ALA A 158 1.50 16.24 -15.75
N ASP A 159 0.69 17.18 -15.22
CA ASP A 159 1.14 18.25 -14.34
C ASP A 159 -0.01 18.83 -13.49
N SER A 160 0.35 19.76 -12.60
CA SER A 160 -0.57 20.48 -11.71
C SER A 160 -1.62 21.37 -12.41
N SER A 161 -1.51 21.61 -13.73
CA SER A 161 -2.56 22.32 -14.47
C SER A 161 -3.83 21.48 -14.65
N MET A 162 -3.71 20.15 -14.48
CA MET A 162 -4.79 19.18 -14.64
C MET A 162 -5.46 19.22 -16.01
N ARG A 163 -4.78 19.74 -17.05
CA ARG A 163 -5.32 19.87 -18.41
C ARG A 163 -5.23 18.57 -19.21
N GLN A 164 -4.18 17.80 -19.01
CA GLN A 164 -3.94 16.54 -19.71
C GLN A 164 -3.99 15.37 -18.73
N LYS A 165 -5.11 14.65 -18.74
CA LYS A 165 -5.25 13.40 -17.97
C LYS A 165 -4.46 12.28 -18.65
N THR A 166 -3.57 11.64 -17.91
CA THR A 166 -2.70 10.54 -18.38
C THR A 166 -3.21 9.17 -17.94
N ALA A 167 -3.84 9.08 -16.77
CA ALA A 167 -4.37 7.82 -16.26
C ALA A 167 -5.64 7.99 -15.41
N THR A 168 -6.31 6.87 -15.15
CA THR A 168 -7.35 6.77 -14.15
C THR A 168 -7.24 5.40 -13.47
N TYR A 169 -7.10 5.39 -12.15
CA TYR A 169 -7.00 4.20 -11.31
C TYR A 169 -8.26 4.05 -10.45
N LYS A 170 -8.56 2.81 -10.08
CA LYS A 170 -9.50 2.50 -9.02
C LYS A 170 -8.78 1.72 -7.94
N GLN A 171 -9.06 2.07 -6.69
CA GLN A 171 -8.57 1.34 -5.54
C GLN A 171 -9.73 0.85 -4.70
N ASP A 172 -9.62 -0.40 -4.27
CA ASP A 172 -10.51 -1.05 -3.32
C ASP A 172 -9.68 -1.50 -2.11
N TRP A 173 -10.29 -1.57 -0.93
CA TRP A 173 -9.66 -2.20 0.23
C TRP A 173 -10.40 -3.48 0.61
N SER A 174 -9.68 -4.46 1.15
CA SER A 174 -10.26 -5.68 1.71
C SER A 174 -9.52 -6.13 2.96
N LEU A 175 -10.22 -6.85 3.84
CA LEU A 175 -9.67 -7.38 5.08
C LEU A 175 -9.86 -8.90 5.13
N THR A 176 -8.77 -9.66 5.22
CA THR A 176 -8.79 -11.12 5.31
C THR A 176 -8.00 -11.63 6.51
N GLN A 177 -8.33 -12.81 7.02
CA GLN A 177 -7.60 -13.40 8.14
C GLN A 177 -6.18 -13.80 7.71
N ASP A 178 -5.16 -13.55 8.55
CA ASP A 178 -3.79 -14.05 8.36
C ASP A 178 -3.46 -15.14 9.40
N THR A 179 -3.67 -14.83 10.68
CA THR A 179 -3.55 -15.78 11.82
C THR A 179 -4.61 -15.46 12.85
N ASN A 180 -4.71 -16.19 13.97
CA ASN A 180 -5.71 -15.94 15.01
C ASN A 180 -5.70 -14.50 15.57
N ASN A 181 -4.60 -13.75 15.45
CA ASN A 181 -4.44 -12.40 15.98
C ASN A 181 -3.94 -11.36 14.95
N THR A 182 -3.86 -11.73 13.67
CA THR A 182 -3.46 -10.82 12.58
C THR A 182 -4.38 -10.96 11.38
N ALA A 183 -4.51 -9.86 10.64
CA ALA A 183 -5.23 -9.79 9.37
C ALA A 183 -4.32 -9.29 8.25
N ARG A 184 -4.73 -9.51 6.99
CA ARG A 184 -4.23 -8.82 5.81
C ARG A 184 -5.24 -7.75 5.40
N LEU A 185 -4.83 -6.49 5.51
CA LEU A 185 -5.49 -5.38 4.87
C LEU A 185 -4.86 -5.19 3.50
N CYS A 186 -5.61 -5.39 2.42
CA CYS A 186 -5.11 -5.25 1.05
C CYS A 186 -5.72 -4.04 0.37
N ILE A 187 -4.90 -3.28 -0.35
CA ILE A 187 -5.31 -2.23 -1.29
C ILE A 187 -5.12 -2.81 -2.69
N GLU A 188 -6.23 -3.02 -3.40
CA GLU A 188 -6.25 -3.52 -4.76
C GLU A 188 -6.32 -2.33 -5.71
N THR A 189 -5.36 -2.18 -6.61
CA THR A 189 -5.37 -1.13 -7.63
C THR A 189 -5.60 -1.72 -9.01
N SER A 190 -6.55 -1.15 -9.74
CA SER A 190 -6.93 -1.61 -11.08
C SER A 190 -7.08 -0.48 -12.10
N GLY A 191 -6.88 -0.84 -13.36
CA GLY A 191 -7.08 0.00 -14.54
C GLY A 191 -5.94 0.98 -14.78
N ASN A 192 -5.31 0.95 -15.96
CA ASN A 192 -4.21 1.83 -16.36
C ASN A 192 -2.96 1.78 -15.47
N LEU A 193 -2.85 0.87 -14.50
CA LEU A 193 -1.77 0.93 -13.51
C LEU A 193 -0.38 0.74 -14.11
N LEU A 194 -0.25 -0.17 -15.08
CA LEU A 194 1.02 -0.49 -15.72
C LEU A 194 1.07 0.09 -17.14
N LEU A 195 0.75 1.37 -17.36
CA LEU A 195 0.69 1.96 -18.72
C LEU A 195 1.91 1.67 -19.61
N THR A 196 3.10 1.55 -19.00
CA THR A 196 4.35 1.26 -19.70
C THR A 196 4.52 -0.21 -20.10
N SER A 197 3.76 -1.13 -19.50
CA SER A 197 3.84 -2.57 -19.78
C SER A 197 2.51 -3.26 -20.15
N ASP A 198 1.40 -2.93 -19.48
CA ASP A 198 0.03 -3.33 -19.81
C ASP A 198 -1.03 -2.46 -19.08
N ALA A 199 -1.86 -1.73 -19.81
CA ALA A 199 -2.93 -0.90 -19.20
C ALA A 199 -4.00 -1.70 -18.45
N ALA A 200 -4.10 -3.02 -18.65
CA ALA A 200 -4.99 -3.91 -17.90
C ALA A 200 -4.32 -4.56 -16.68
N GLY A 201 -3.07 -4.19 -16.38
CA GLY A 201 -2.38 -4.65 -15.18
C GLY A 201 -3.08 -4.23 -13.87
N THR A 202 -2.94 -5.06 -12.84
CA THR A 202 -3.42 -4.76 -11.48
C THR A 202 -2.30 -4.93 -10.46
N SER A 203 -2.43 -4.27 -9.31
CA SER A 203 -1.60 -4.53 -8.14
C SER A 203 -2.47 -4.82 -6.92
N SER A 204 -1.91 -5.63 -6.01
CA SER A 204 -2.44 -5.89 -4.68
C SER A 204 -1.35 -5.57 -3.67
N GLU A 205 -1.58 -4.60 -2.80
CA GLU A 205 -0.67 -4.23 -1.72
C GLU A 205 -1.29 -4.67 -0.39
N CYS A 206 -0.76 -5.74 0.20
CA CYS A 206 -1.31 -6.35 1.40
C CYS A 206 -0.42 -6.14 2.62
N TYR A 207 -0.99 -5.54 3.65
CA TYR A 207 -0.38 -5.20 4.93
C TYR A 207 -0.83 -6.21 5.98
N LYS A 208 0.14 -6.91 6.60
CA LYS A 208 -0.15 -7.69 7.80
C LYS A 208 -0.35 -6.74 8.97
N ILE A 209 -1.52 -6.76 9.60
CA ILE A 209 -1.86 -5.86 10.71
C ILE A 209 -2.23 -6.63 11.98
N ASN A 210 -1.92 -6.05 13.14
CA ASN A 210 -2.37 -6.56 14.44
C ASN A 210 -3.70 -5.90 14.87
N ALA A 211 -4.25 -6.33 16.01
CA ALA A 211 -5.49 -5.79 16.58
C ALA A 211 -5.42 -4.30 16.98
N LYS A 212 -4.23 -3.68 17.00
CA LYS A 212 -4.02 -2.25 17.25
C LYS A 212 -3.91 -1.43 15.94
N GLY A 213 -3.92 -2.09 14.78
CA GLY A 213 -3.69 -1.46 13.48
C GLY A 213 -2.23 -1.16 13.19
N ASP A 214 -1.28 -1.75 13.93
CA ASP A 214 0.13 -1.65 13.55
C ASP A 214 0.41 -2.53 12.32
N VAL A 215 1.15 -1.98 11.36
CA VAL A 215 1.65 -2.70 10.19
C VAL A 215 2.90 -3.49 10.61
N LEU A 216 2.84 -4.81 10.43
CA LEU A 216 3.88 -5.76 10.84
C LEU A 216 4.77 -6.21 9.69
N SER A 217 4.21 -6.29 8.48
CA SER A 217 4.92 -6.70 7.28
C SER A 217 4.05 -6.44 6.06
N SER A 218 4.61 -6.60 4.87
CA SER A 218 3.88 -6.37 3.64
C SER A 218 4.14 -7.41 2.55
N LYS A 219 3.25 -7.39 1.55
CA LYS A 219 3.35 -8.19 0.35
C LYS A 219 2.73 -7.39 -0.79
N VAL A 220 3.45 -7.26 -1.90
CA VAL A 220 2.94 -6.64 -3.11
C VAL A 220 2.86 -7.67 -4.21
N THR A 221 1.72 -7.78 -4.86
CA THR A 221 1.52 -8.65 -6.00
C THR A 221 1.17 -7.81 -7.22
N LEU A 222 1.98 -7.91 -8.27
CA LEU A 222 1.71 -7.32 -9.57
C LEU A 222 1.18 -8.41 -10.51
N THR A 223 0.10 -8.09 -11.20
CA THR A 223 -0.56 -8.97 -12.15
C THR A 223 -0.54 -8.33 -13.52
N GLN A 224 0.14 -8.96 -14.47
CA GLN A 224 0.19 -8.53 -15.86
C GLN A 224 -0.52 -9.55 -16.75
N PRO A 225 -1.64 -9.18 -17.40
CA PRO A 225 -2.21 -9.99 -18.46
C PRO A 225 -1.19 -10.23 -19.58
N SER A 226 -1.26 -11.38 -20.25
CA SER A 226 -0.48 -11.61 -21.47
C SER A 226 -1.40 -11.83 -22.66
N LYS A 227 -0.90 -11.51 -23.85
CA LYS A 227 -1.63 -11.65 -25.12
C LYS A 227 -2.14 -13.07 -25.40
N ASN A 228 -1.58 -14.08 -24.72
CA ASN A 228 -1.96 -15.49 -24.89
C ASN A 228 -2.99 -15.96 -23.84
N GLY A 229 -3.56 -15.05 -23.03
CA GLY A 229 -4.49 -15.38 -21.95
C GLY A 229 -3.82 -15.88 -20.66
N ALA A 230 -2.51 -16.15 -20.68
CA ALA A 230 -1.75 -16.43 -19.46
C ALA A 230 -1.53 -15.15 -18.63
N THR A 231 -1.54 -15.24 -17.31
CA THR A 231 -1.29 -14.10 -16.41
C THR A 231 0.09 -14.22 -15.79
N LYS A 232 0.93 -13.19 -15.92
CA LYS A 232 2.21 -13.13 -15.23
C LYS A 232 2.00 -12.50 -13.86
N LEU A 233 2.25 -13.29 -12.81
CA LEU A 233 2.26 -12.83 -11.43
C LEU A 233 3.69 -12.58 -10.96
N MET A 234 3.89 -11.44 -10.30
CA MET A 234 5.14 -11.11 -9.60
C MET A 234 4.78 -10.77 -8.16
N THR A 235 5.31 -11.52 -7.20
CA THR A 235 5.02 -11.31 -5.78
C THR A 235 6.29 -10.91 -5.06
N PHE A 236 6.23 -9.73 -4.45
CA PHE A 236 7.25 -9.18 -3.59
C PHE A 236 6.84 -9.34 -2.13
N ILE A 237 7.78 -9.74 -1.29
CA ILE A 237 7.54 -9.96 0.14
C ILE A 237 8.57 -9.14 0.92
N SER A 238 8.13 -8.52 2.01
CA SER A 238 9.00 -7.82 2.94
C SER A 238 10.07 -8.74 3.52
N GLN A 239 11.33 -8.29 3.52
CA GLN A 239 12.43 -8.92 4.28
C GLN A 239 12.57 -8.35 5.68
#